data_AF-A0A1M8A8P6-F1
#
_entry.id   AF-A0A1M8A8P6-F1
#
_cell.length_a   1.000
_cell.length_b   1.000
_cell.length_c   1.000
_cell.angle_alpha   90.00
_cell.angle_beta   90.00
_cell.angle_gamma   90.00
#
_symmetry.space_group_name_H-M   'P 1'
#
loop_
_entity.id
_entity.type
_entity.pdbx_description
1 polymer ?
#
loop_
_entity_poly.entity_id
_entity_poly.type
_entity_poly.pdbx_seq_one_letter_code
_entity_poly.pdbx_strand_id
1 'polypeptide(L)'
;MSVPTSLSSRYPALSRPPTTARPLHVVLACTGSVASVKVPNIVAGLLAYAPVHVHVVASAAALHFFDADAVDALDTRARTFGVHELAALNCAAGESADSVVAPRAKVWRDADEWAAWAKVGDPVLHIELRRWADVVLVAPCSADTLAKLTHGLCDNLLLSFLRALSPDTPTWVYPAMNTLMYMHPLTAQHTASLEALGYEVHGPIAKRLACGDLGMGAMLEWTDIVRMVAERYGLT
;
A
#
# COMPACT_ATOMS: atom_id res chain seq x y z
N MET A 1 -9.51 -21.51 -5.72
CA MET A 1 -8.98 -21.80 -7.07
C MET A 1 -7.50 -21.49 -7.05
N SER A 2 -6.64 -22.33 -7.61
CA SER A 2 -5.19 -22.02 -7.69
C SER A 2 -4.93 -20.91 -8.69
N VAL A 3 -4.09 -19.93 -8.35
CA VAL A 3 -3.71 -18.85 -9.25
C VAL A 3 -2.86 -19.42 -10.39
N PRO A 4 -3.21 -19.15 -11.67
CA PRO A 4 -2.40 -19.58 -12.82
C PRO A 4 -0.94 -19.13 -12.70
N THR A 5 0.02 -19.96 -13.14
CA THR A 5 1.46 -19.64 -13.09
C THR A 5 1.82 -18.32 -13.78
N SER A 6 1.12 -17.98 -14.88
CA SER A 6 1.30 -16.70 -15.59
C SER A 6 0.90 -15.47 -14.78
N LEU A 7 0.14 -15.66 -13.70
CA LEU A 7 -0.33 -14.64 -12.77
C LEU A 7 0.44 -14.65 -11.43
N SER A 8 1.39 -15.56 -11.27
CA SER A 8 2.30 -15.61 -10.12
C SER A 8 3.35 -14.50 -10.20
N SER A 9 3.85 -14.08 -9.04
CA SER A 9 4.99 -13.16 -8.99
C SER A 9 6.20 -13.77 -9.67
N ARG A 10 6.93 -12.96 -10.45
CA ARG A 10 8.22 -13.35 -11.05
C ARG A 10 9.37 -13.21 -10.07
N TYR A 11 9.17 -12.47 -8.98
CA TYR A 11 10.20 -12.29 -7.97
C TYR A 11 10.53 -13.63 -7.29
N PRO A 12 11.81 -13.88 -6.98
CA PRO A 12 12.19 -15.01 -6.13
C PRO A 12 11.42 -14.98 -4.81
N ALA A 13 11.20 -16.17 -4.24
CA ALA A 13 10.57 -16.30 -2.94
C ALA A 13 11.29 -15.43 -1.90
N LEU A 14 10.51 -14.70 -1.10
CA LEU A 14 11.05 -13.81 -0.08
C LEU A 14 11.64 -14.63 1.07
N SER A 15 12.91 -14.39 1.41
CA SER A 15 13.52 -14.95 2.61
C SER A 15 12.99 -14.25 3.87
N ARG A 16 13.11 -14.91 5.03
CA ARG A 16 12.78 -14.32 6.34
C ARG A 16 14.02 -14.41 7.25
N PRO A 17 14.80 -13.32 7.43
CA PRO A 17 14.54 -11.97 6.96
C PRO A 17 14.79 -11.75 5.45
N PRO A 18 14.14 -10.73 4.84
CA PRO A 18 14.48 -10.20 3.52
C PRO A 18 15.95 -9.75 3.45
N THR A 19 16.50 -9.70 2.24
CA THR A 19 17.89 -9.25 1.99
C THR A 19 17.89 -8.05 1.06
N THR A 20 19.01 -7.34 0.93
CA THR A 20 19.11 -6.24 -0.05
C THR A 20 19.06 -6.73 -1.50
N ALA A 21 19.43 -7.99 -1.77
CA ALA A 21 19.32 -8.60 -3.10
C ALA A 21 17.89 -9.03 -3.44
N ARG A 22 17.07 -9.33 -2.43
CA ARG A 22 15.63 -9.57 -2.55
C ARG A 22 14.90 -8.83 -1.44
N PRO A 23 14.68 -7.51 -1.61
CA PRO A 23 14.05 -6.68 -0.58
C PRO A 23 12.58 -7.02 -0.45
N LEU A 24 12.00 -6.70 0.70
CA LEU A 24 10.56 -6.70 0.92
C LEU A 24 9.94 -5.51 0.18
N HIS A 25 8.99 -5.79 -0.70
CA HIS A 25 8.23 -4.79 -1.43
C HIS A 25 6.89 -4.52 -0.75
N VAL A 26 6.80 -3.37 -0.08
CA VAL A 26 5.58 -2.92 0.62
C VAL A 26 4.83 -1.93 -0.25
N VAL A 27 3.57 -2.20 -0.57
CA VAL A 27 2.68 -1.17 -1.12
C VAL A 27 1.86 -0.56 0.01
N LEU A 28 2.05 0.74 0.27
CA LEU A 28 1.26 1.53 1.21
C LEU A 28 0.15 2.28 0.46
N ALA A 29 -1.05 1.72 0.45
CA ALA A 29 -2.25 2.35 -0.08
C ALA A 29 -2.83 3.33 0.97
N CYS A 30 -2.79 4.63 0.71
CA CYS A 30 -3.30 5.65 1.63
C CYS A 30 -4.54 6.37 1.06
N THR A 31 -5.50 6.64 1.94
CA THR A 31 -6.84 7.12 1.55
C THR A 31 -7.22 8.42 2.27
N GLY A 32 -8.40 8.97 1.96
CA GLY A 32 -8.89 10.24 2.50
C GLY A 32 -9.27 10.17 3.99
N SER A 33 -8.29 10.27 4.88
CA SER A 33 -8.45 10.39 6.32
C SER A 33 -7.37 11.32 6.88
N VAL A 34 -7.68 12.06 7.95
CA VAL A 34 -6.69 12.94 8.62
C VAL A 34 -5.45 12.15 9.06
N ALA A 35 -5.59 10.86 9.34
CA ALA A 35 -4.45 9.99 9.67
C ALA A 35 -3.38 9.90 8.55
N SER A 36 -3.70 10.31 7.31
CA SER A 36 -2.75 10.35 6.19
C SER A 36 -1.59 11.33 6.43
N VAL A 37 -1.70 12.28 7.37
CA VAL A 37 -0.56 13.10 7.85
C VAL A 37 0.61 12.24 8.37
N LYS A 38 0.36 10.97 8.73
CA LYS A 38 1.36 10.03 9.23
C LYS A 38 1.99 9.15 8.15
N VAL A 39 1.53 9.24 6.89
CA VAL A 39 2.07 8.45 5.77
C VAL A 39 3.59 8.63 5.64
N PRO A 40 4.15 9.86 5.65
CA PRO A 40 5.61 10.05 5.61
C PRO A 40 6.35 9.33 6.74
N ASN A 41 5.77 9.28 7.95
CA ASN A 41 6.38 8.61 9.10
C ASN A 41 6.38 7.08 8.94
N ILE A 42 5.30 6.50 8.40
CA ILE A 42 5.25 5.07 8.09
C ILE A 42 6.33 4.72 7.06
N VAL A 43 6.41 5.50 5.97
CA VAL A 43 7.40 5.29 4.92
C VAL A 43 8.81 5.40 5.49
N ALA A 44 9.14 6.49 6.19
CA ALA A 44 10.46 6.68 6.80
C ALA A 44 10.81 5.58 7.81
N GLY A 45 9.85 5.13 8.62
CA GLY A 45 10.05 4.04 9.58
C GLY A 45 10.32 2.69 8.91
N LEU A 46 9.62 2.38 7.82
CA LEU A 46 9.89 1.18 7.01
C LEU A 46 11.24 1.27 6.29
N LEU A 47 11.59 2.44 5.74
CA LEU A 47 12.88 2.69 5.09
C LEU A 47 14.07 2.71 6.05
N ALA A 48 13.87 2.73 7.37
CA ALA A 48 14.95 2.52 8.32
C ALA A 48 15.57 1.12 8.18
N TYR A 49 14.78 0.13 7.72
CA TYR A 49 15.27 -1.20 7.42
C TYR A 49 15.83 -1.26 6.00
N ALA A 50 17.13 -1.54 5.88
CA ALA A 50 17.84 -1.59 4.60
C ALA A 50 17.15 -2.44 3.51
N PRO A 51 16.61 -3.65 3.80
CA PRO A 51 16.00 -4.49 2.78
C PRO A 51 14.50 -4.20 2.56
N VAL A 52 14.01 -2.99 2.86
CA VAL A 52 12.61 -2.60 2.63
C VAL A 52 12.51 -1.51 1.58
N HIS A 53 11.61 -1.73 0.62
CA HIS A 53 11.20 -0.77 -0.40
C HIS A 53 9.69 -0.52 -0.24
N VAL A 54 9.25 0.72 -0.43
CA VAL A 54 7.89 1.16 -0.20
C VAL A 54 7.38 1.94 -1.41
N HIS A 55 6.34 1.44 -2.07
CA HIS A 55 5.57 2.25 -3.02
C HIS A 55 4.28 2.72 -2.35
N VAL A 56 4.02 4.02 -2.37
CA VAL A 56 2.80 4.61 -1.87
C VAL A 56 1.82 4.76 -3.02
N VAL A 57 0.58 4.29 -2.84
CA VAL A 57 -0.51 4.55 -3.78
C VAL A 57 -1.50 5.46 -3.06
N ALA A 58 -1.58 6.72 -3.49
CA ALA A 58 -2.37 7.73 -2.80
C ALA A 58 -3.65 8.03 -3.57
N SER A 59 -4.80 7.92 -2.89
CA SER A 59 -6.04 8.46 -3.45
C SER A 59 -5.97 9.98 -3.53
N ALA A 60 -6.72 10.60 -4.45
CA ALA A 60 -6.81 12.05 -4.56
C ALA A 60 -7.13 12.73 -3.21
N ALA A 61 -8.01 12.14 -2.41
CA ALA A 61 -8.37 12.66 -1.09
C ALA A 61 -7.23 12.54 -0.05
N ALA A 62 -6.36 11.53 -0.16
CA ALA A 62 -5.22 11.37 0.76
C ALA A 62 -4.19 12.50 0.60
N LEU A 63 -4.01 12.97 -0.64
CA LEU A 63 -3.03 14.00 -1.01
C LEU A 63 -3.33 15.38 -0.39
N HIS A 64 -4.50 15.58 0.23
CA HIS A 64 -4.76 16.79 1.02
C HIS A 64 -4.04 16.81 2.38
N PHE A 65 -3.55 15.67 2.86
CA PHE A 65 -3.06 15.52 4.24
C PHE A 65 -1.55 15.37 4.34
N PHE A 66 -0.84 15.13 3.24
CA PHE A 66 0.61 15.03 3.25
C PHE A 66 1.20 15.49 1.91
N ASP A 67 2.45 15.93 1.95
CA ASP A 67 3.20 16.27 0.76
C ASP A 67 3.82 15.00 0.14
N ALA A 68 3.34 14.63 -1.04
CA ALA A 68 3.84 13.48 -1.79
C ALA A 68 5.30 13.67 -2.24
N ASP A 69 5.71 14.90 -2.55
CA ASP A 69 7.07 15.17 -3.01
C ASP A 69 8.07 15.05 -1.85
N ALA A 70 7.64 15.37 -0.62
CA ALA A 70 8.43 15.11 0.58
C ALA A 70 8.65 13.61 0.83
N VAL A 71 7.70 12.74 0.45
CA VAL A 71 7.86 11.28 0.53
C VAL A 71 8.78 10.76 -0.57
N ASP A 72 8.61 11.23 -1.81
CA ASP A 72 9.53 10.90 -2.91
C ASP A 72 10.97 11.35 -2.58
N ALA A 73 11.14 12.48 -1.87
CA ALA A 73 12.44 12.99 -1.45
C ALA A 73 13.15 12.13 -0.37
N LEU A 74 12.45 11.18 0.29
CA LEU A 74 13.08 10.24 1.22
C LEU A 74 14.07 9.30 0.52
N ASP A 75 13.97 9.15 -0.80
CA ASP A 75 14.97 8.45 -1.59
C ASP A 75 15.18 9.05 -2.98
N THR A 76 16.40 9.53 -3.23
CA THR A 76 16.73 10.26 -4.46
C THR A 76 17.50 9.44 -5.49
N ARG A 77 17.69 8.14 -5.27
CA ARG A 77 18.51 7.24 -6.12
C ARG A 77 18.02 7.10 -7.56
N ALA A 78 16.75 7.41 -7.85
CA ALA A 78 16.17 7.30 -9.19
C ALA A 78 15.11 8.38 -9.44
N ARG A 79 15.56 9.60 -9.80
CA ARG A 79 14.66 10.74 -10.04
C ARG A 79 13.72 10.55 -11.23
N THR A 80 14.04 9.66 -12.16
CA THR A 80 13.26 9.37 -13.37
C THR A 80 12.73 7.94 -13.33
N PHE A 81 11.93 7.62 -12.30
CA PHE A 81 11.29 6.31 -12.16
C PHE A 81 9.77 6.44 -12.36
N GLY A 82 9.28 5.83 -13.44
CA GLY A 82 7.88 5.78 -13.83
C GLY A 82 7.38 4.37 -14.10
N VAL A 83 6.22 4.27 -14.75
CA VAL A 83 5.52 3.00 -14.95
C VAL A 83 6.32 2.05 -15.85
N HIS A 84 7.01 2.58 -16.87
CA HIS A 84 7.85 1.79 -17.76
C HIS A 84 9.06 1.20 -17.02
N GLU A 85 9.69 1.97 -16.13
CA GLU A 85 10.80 1.48 -15.30
C GLU A 85 10.33 0.41 -14.30
N LEU A 86 9.14 0.59 -13.71
CA LEU A 86 8.53 -0.43 -12.85
C LEU A 86 8.23 -1.72 -13.62
N ALA A 87 7.69 -1.60 -14.84
CA ALA A 87 7.44 -2.75 -15.70
C ALA A 87 8.74 -3.47 -16.10
N ALA A 88 9.79 -2.72 -16.44
CA ALA A 88 11.11 -3.28 -16.73
C ALA A 88 11.70 -4.02 -15.52
N LEU A 89 11.58 -3.43 -14.32
CA LEU A 89 11.98 -4.06 -13.07
C LEU A 89 11.24 -5.39 -12.83
N ASN A 90 9.92 -5.40 -13.01
CA ASN A 90 9.11 -6.61 -12.86
C ASN A 90 9.43 -7.68 -13.91
N CYS A 91 9.79 -7.28 -15.13
CA CYS A 91 10.21 -8.20 -16.18
C CYS A 91 11.55 -8.86 -15.87
N ALA A 92 12.50 -8.10 -15.33
CA ALA A 92 13.84 -8.57 -14.96
C ALA A 92 13.88 -9.32 -13.61
N ALA A 93 12.77 -9.32 -12.85
CA ALA A 93 12.68 -10.04 -11.58
C ALA A 93 12.98 -11.54 -11.78
N GLY A 94 14.08 -12.01 -11.18
CA GLY A 94 14.58 -13.39 -11.32
C GLY A 94 15.81 -13.55 -12.23
N GLU A 95 16.25 -12.48 -12.89
CA GLU A 95 17.50 -12.42 -13.69
C GLU A 95 18.56 -11.56 -12.95
N SER A 96 19.85 -11.65 -13.32
CA SER A 96 20.91 -10.88 -12.65
C SER A 96 20.70 -9.36 -12.85
N ALA A 97 20.23 -8.71 -11.79
CA ALA A 97 19.77 -7.33 -11.78
C ALA A 97 20.94 -6.32 -11.73
N ASP A 98 21.58 -6.05 -12.86
CA ASP A 98 22.64 -5.02 -12.95
C ASP A 98 22.19 -3.70 -13.61
N SER A 99 20.95 -3.59 -14.16
CA SER A 99 20.62 -2.47 -15.06
C SER A 99 19.57 -1.44 -14.58
N VAL A 100 18.70 -1.75 -13.62
CA VAL A 100 17.63 -0.82 -13.19
C VAL A 100 17.81 -0.37 -11.74
N VAL A 101 18.24 0.87 -11.56
CA VAL A 101 18.25 1.53 -10.24
C VAL A 101 16.83 1.98 -9.93
N ALA A 102 16.13 1.24 -9.07
CA ALA A 102 14.81 1.60 -8.58
C ALA A 102 14.90 2.39 -7.25
N PRO A 103 14.00 3.36 -7.02
CA PRO A 103 13.94 4.00 -5.72
C PRO A 103 13.37 3.02 -4.67
N ARG A 104 13.77 3.20 -3.42
CA ARG A 104 13.17 2.55 -2.25
C ARG A 104 11.87 3.22 -1.84
N ALA A 105 11.61 4.47 -2.24
CA ALA A 105 10.32 5.13 -2.03
C ALA A 105 9.79 5.76 -3.31
N LYS A 106 8.52 5.52 -3.61
CA LYS A 106 7.84 6.18 -4.73
C LYS A 106 6.35 6.39 -4.43
N VAL A 107 5.83 7.58 -4.65
CA VAL A 107 4.40 7.89 -4.59
C VAL A 107 3.78 7.85 -5.99
N TRP A 108 2.66 7.14 -6.10
CA TRP A 108 1.83 6.99 -7.27
C TRP A 108 0.45 7.61 -7.05
N ARG A 109 -0.06 8.27 -8.08
CA ARG A 109 -1.32 9.01 -8.12
C ARG A 109 -2.17 8.50 -9.28
N ASP A 110 -3.47 8.78 -9.25
CA ASP A 110 -4.38 8.38 -10.34
C ASP A 110 -3.92 8.87 -11.73
N ALA A 111 -3.30 10.06 -11.80
CA ALA A 111 -2.78 10.60 -13.05
C ALA A 111 -1.61 9.78 -13.64
N ASP A 112 -0.82 9.11 -12.79
CA ASP A 112 0.34 8.32 -13.24
C ASP A 112 -0.08 7.05 -13.99
N GLU A 113 -1.27 6.52 -13.71
CA GLU A 113 -1.84 5.38 -14.41
C GLU A 113 -2.04 5.66 -15.90
N TRP A 114 -2.54 6.86 -16.20
CA TRP A 114 -2.88 7.28 -17.56
C TRP A 114 -1.70 7.94 -18.28
N ALA A 115 -0.71 8.46 -17.55
CA ALA A 115 0.46 9.10 -18.15
C ALA A 115 1.34 8.13 -18.95
N ALA A 116 1.33 6.84 -18.61
CA ALA A 116 2.15 5.81 -19.26
C ALA A 116 1.39 4.94 -20.28
N TRP A 117 0.06 5.03 -20.34
CA TRP A 117 -0.75 4.20 -21.23
C TRP A 117 -1.23 5.00 -22.43
N ALA A 118 -0.65 4.73 -23.61
CA ALA A 118 -1.04 5.37 -24.87
C ALA A 118 -1.67 4.39 -25.86
N LYS A 119 -1.26 3.12 -25.82
CA LYS A 119 -1.74 2.07 -26.73
C LYS A 119 -1.78 0.71 -26.05
N VAL A 120 -2.54 -0.20 -26.66
CA VAL A 120 -2.55 -1.61 -26.27
C VAL A 120 -1.12 -2.17 -26.35
N GLY A 121 -0.67 -2.79 -25.26
CA GLY A 121 0.68 -3.32 -25.10
C GLY A 121 1.55 -2.49 -24.15
N ASP A 122 1.19 -1.23 -23.87
CA ASP A 122 1.85 -0.43 -22.85
C ASP A 122 1.57 -0.99 -21.43
N PRO A 123 2.50 -0.82 -20.48
CA PRO A 123 2.31 -1.31 -19.11
C PRO A 123 1.15 -0.59 -18.42
N VAL A 124 0.45 -1.33 -17.56
CA VAL A 124 -0.69 -0.82 -16.79
C VAL A 124 -0.29 -0.72 -15.32
N LEU A 125 -0.26 0.49 -14.76
CA LEU A 125 0.35 0.77 -13.46
C LEU A 125 -0.21 -0.10 -12.33
N HIS A 126 -1.53 -0.23 -12.19
CA HIS A 126 -2.11 -1.06 -11.12
C HIS A 126 -1.74 -2.55 -11.24
N ILE A 127 -1.50 -3.05 -12.46
CA ILE A 127 -1.04 -4.43 -12.70
C ILE A 127 0.45 -4.55 -12.33
N GLU A 128 1.26 -3.56 -12.66
CA GLU A 128 2.68 -3.57 -12.32
C GLU A 128 2.90 -3.45 -10.80
N LEU A 129 2.09 -2.64 -10.10
CA LEU A 129 2.09 -2.57 -8.64
C LEU A 129 1.70 -3.92 -8.01
N ARG A 130 0.68 -4.60 -8.56
CA ARG A 130 0.25 -5.93 -8.12
C ARG A 130 1.34 -6.98 -8.28
N ARG A 131 2.11 -6.93 -9.38
CA ARG A 131 3.26 -7.83 -9.61
C ARG A 131 4.41 -7.56 -8.64
N TRP A 132 4.58 -6.30 -8.24
CA TRP A 132 5.68 -5.84 -7.41
C TRP A 132 5.47 -6.14 -5.92
N ALA A 133 4.23 -6.04 -5.43
CA ALA A 133 3.90 -6.11 -4.00
C ALA A 133 4.09 -7.50 -3.38
N ASP A 134 4.87 -7.58 -2.30
CA ASP A 134 4.91 -8.73 -1.39
C ASP A 134 3.86 -8.61 -0.27
N VAL A 135 3.53 -7.38 0.13
CA VAL A 135 2.54 -7.06 1.15
C VAL A 135 1.90 -5.70 0.87
N VAL A 136 0.61 -5.59 1.19
CA VAL A 136 -0.16 -4.36 1.02
C VAL A 136 -0.67 -3.85 2.37
N LEU A 137 -0.46 -2.56 2.63
CA LEU A 137 -0.96 -1.86 3.79
C LEU A 137 -1.95 -0.79 3.33
N VAL A 138 -3.22 -0.90 3.67
CA VAL A 138 -4.23 0.14 3.47
C VAL A 138 -4.27 1.02 4.72
N ALA A 139 -3.36 1.99 4.79
CA ALA A 139 -3.12 2.81 5.98
C ALA A 139 -2.94 4.31 5.65
N PRO A 140 -3.89 5.17 6.05
CA PRO A 140 -5.21 4.82 6.60
C PRO A 140 -6.17 4.26 5.55
N CYS A 141 -7.16 3.50 6.01
CA CYS A 141 -8.38 3.15 5.26
C CYS A 141 -9.57 4.01 5.73
N SER A 142 -10.04 4.90 4.87
CA SER A 142 -11.22 5.73 5.12
C SER A 142 -12.50 4.90 5.00
N ALA A 143 -13.60 5.38 5.57
CA ALA A 143 -14.89 4.70 5.45
C ALA A 143 -15.36 4.59 3.99
N ASP A 144 -15.05 5.58 3.15
CA ASP A 144 -15.37 5.58 1.72
C ASP A 144 -14.61 4.46 0.99
N THR A 145 -13.28 4.39 1.14
CA THR A 145 -12.50 3.31 0.50
C THR A 145 -12.88 1.94 1.07
N LEU A 146 -13.15 1.83 2.37
CA LEU A 146 -13.65 0.60 2.99
C LEU A 146 -14.96 0.13 2.33
N ALA A 147 -15.92 1.04 2.13
CA ALA A 147 -17.17 0.73 1.45
C ALA A 147 -16.94 0.34 -0.01
N LYS A 148 -16.19 1.16 -0.77
CA LYS A 148 -15.90 0.91 -2.20
C LYS A 148 -15.21 -0.43 -2.42
N LEU A 149 -14.22 -0.76 -1.59
CA LEU A 149 -13.50 -2.03 -1.64
C LEU A 149 -14.43 -3.20 -1.37
N THR A 150 -15.29 -3.10 -0.35
CA THR A 150 -16.25 -4.15 0.00
C THR A 150 -17.25 -4.40 -1.13
N HIS A 151 -17.71 -3.34 -1.81
CA HIS A 151 -18.65 -3.43 -2.93
C HIS A 151 -17.98 -3.69 -4.29
N GLY A 152 -16.65 -3.88 -4.31
CA GLY A 152 -15.90 -4.24 -5.51
C GLY A 152 -15.74 -3.12 -6.54
N LEU A 153 -15.87 -1.85 -6.11
CA LEU A 153 -15.62 -0.69 -6.97
C LEU A 153 -14.12 -0.53 -7.22
N CYS A 154 -13.77 -0.12 -8.45
CA CYS A 154 -12.39 0.07 -8.92
C CYS A 154 -12.30 1.32 -9.81
N ASP A 155 -12.64 2.48 -9.23
CA ASP A 155 -12.81 3.75 -9.94
C ASP A 155 -11.59 4.69 -9.85
N ASN A 156 -10.49 4.21 -9.27
CA ASN A 156 -9.21 4.93 -9.14
C ASN A 156 -8.05 3.92 -9.08
N LEU A 157 -6.81 4.42 -9.14
CA LEU A 157 -5.61 3.58 -9.18
C LEU A 157 -5.55 2.64 -7.96
N LEU A 158 -5.83 3.18 -6.77
CA LEU A 158 -5.77 2.43 -5.51
C LEU A 158 -6.73 1.25 -5.50
N LEU A 159 -8.00 1.47 -5.86
CA LEU A 159 -9.03 0.44 -5.84
C LEU A 159 -8.86 -0.55 -6.99
N SER A 160 -8.45 -0.10 -8.18
CA SER A 160 -8.10 -0.99 -9.30
C SER A 160 -6.94 -1.91 -8.94
N PHE A 161 -5.92 -1.38 -8.28
CA PHE A 161 -4.81 -2.16 -7.74
C PHE A 161 -5.29 -3.21 -6.74
N LEU A 162 -6.05 -2.82 -5.71
CA LEU A 162 -6.58 -3.75 -4.70
C LEU A 162 -7.47 -4.83 -5.33
N ARG A 163 -8.30 -4.47 -6.32
CA ARG A 163 -9.22 -5.39 -7.00
C ARG A 163 -8.48 -6.45 -7.83
N ALA A 164 -7.28 -6.13 -8.30
CA ALA A 164 -6.45 -6.99 -9.13
C ALA A 164 -5.46 -7.86 -8.34
N LEU A 165 -5.38 -7.71 -7.00
CA LEU A 165 -4.46 -8.47 -6.15
C LEU A 165 -4.68 -9.98 -6.24
N SER A 166 -3.59 -10.72 -6.07
CA SER A 166 -3.67 -12.15 -5.82
C SER A 166 -4.28 -12.38 -4.44
N PRO A 167 -5.15 -13.38 -4.24
CA PRO A 167 -5.60 -13.79 -2.90
C PRO A 167 -4.44 -14.16 -1.96
N ASP A 168 -3.29 -14.52 -2.52
CA ASP A 168 -2.09 -14.91 -1.75
C ASP A 168 -1.26 -13.71 -1.28
N THR A 169 -1.53 -12.49 -1.76
CA THR A 169 -0.81 -11.28 -1.34
C THR A 169 -1.41 -10.77 -0.02
N PRO A 170 -0.69 -10.83 1.11
CA PRO A 170 -1.21 -10.38 2.39
C PRO A 170 -1.60 -8.91 2.33
N THR A 171 -2.83 -8.60 2.75
CA THR A 171 -3.37 -7.25 2.70
C THR A 171 -3.92 -6.85 4.06
N TRP A 172 -3.33 -5.80 4.65
CA TRP A 172 -3.68 -5.29 5.97
C TRP A 172 -4.43 -4.00 5.84
N VAL A 173 -5.52 -3.86 6.59
CA VAL A 173 -6.40 -2.69 6.54
C VAL A 173 -6.36 -2.02 7.89
N TYR A 174 -6.12 -0.70 7.90
CA TYR A 174 -6.05 0.11 9.12
C TYR A 174 -7.15 1.17 9.07
N PRO A 175 -8.39 0.86 9.51
CA PRO A 175 -9.48 1.81 9.47
C PRO A 175 -9.16 3.07 10.27
N ALA A 176 -9.47 4.24 9.71
CA ALA A 176 -9.24 5.52 10.36
C ALA A 176 -10.33 6.52 9.96
N MET A 177 -11.26 6.78 10.87
CA MET A 177 -12.44 7.61 10.63
C MET A 177 -12.96 8.20 11.94
N ASN A 178 -13.87 9.17 11.84
CA ASN A 178 -14.58 9.70 13.00
C ASN A 178 -15.34 8.57 13.73
N THR A 179 -15.50 8.69 15.05
CA THR A 179 -16.17 7.68 15.89
C THR A 179 -17.58 7.35 15.46
N LEU A 180 -18.38 8.33 15.05
CA LEU A 180 -19.74 8.07 14.58
C LEU A 180 -19.74 7.33 13.24
N MET A 181 -18.74 7.56 12.38
CA MET A 181 -18.57 6.78 11.15
C MET A 181 -18.16 5.34 11.49
N TYR A 182 -17.28 5.15 12.48
CA TYR A 182 -16.86 3.81 12.89
C TYR A 182 -18.00 3.01 13.54
N MET A 183 -18.81 3.66 14.37
CA MET A 183 -20.01 3.06 14.98
C MET A 183 -21.16 2.82 14.00
N HIS A 184 -21.07 3.35 12.77
CA HIS A 184 -22.10 3.12 11.77
C HIS A 184 -22.20 1.62 11.44
N PRO A 185 -23.40 1.01 11.41
CA PRO A 185 -23.55 -0.43 11.17
C PRO A 185 -22.90 -0.93 9.87
N LEU A 186 -22.89 -0.11 8.83
CA LEU A 186 -22.21 -0.43 7.56
C LEU A 186 -20.70 -0.62 7.75
N THR A 187 -20.05 0.10 8.66
CA THR A 187 -18.62 -0.07 8.91
C THR A 187 -18.33 -1.46 9.45
N ALA A 188 -19.12 -1.93 10.41
CA ALA A 188 -19.00 -3.30 10.93
C ALA A 188 -19.26 -4.35 9.84
N GLN A 189 -20.27 -4.14 8.99
CA GLN A 189 -20.57 -5.04 7.87
C GLN A 189 -19.42 -5.08 6.85
N HIS A 190 -18.89 -3.92 6.47
CA HIS A 190 -17.78 -3.82 5.53
C HIS A 190 -16.50 -4.46 6.08
N THR A 191 -16.14 -4.18 7.33
CA THR A 191 -14.99 -4.80 8.00
C THR A 191 -15.11 -6.32 8.01
N ALA A 192 -16.25 -6.87 8.46
CA ALA A 192 -16.48 -8.31 8.48
C ALA A 192 -16.41 -8.94 7.08
N SER A 193 -16.83 -8.21 6.05
CA SER A 193 -16.79 -8.67 4.66
C SER A 193 -15.36 -8.76 4.14
N LEU A 194 -14.50 -7.78 4.46
CA LEU A 194 -13.07 -7.84 4.12
C LEU A 194 -12.34 -8.96 4.87
N GLU A 195 -12.62 -9.15 6.15
CA GLU A 195 -12.05 -10.26 6.94
C GLU A 195 -12.44 -11.62 6.33
N ALA A 196 -13.69 -11.78 5.88
CA ALA A 196 -14.13 -12.99 5.19
C ALA A 196 -13.43 -13.22 3.83
N LEU A 197 -12.90 -12.17 3.20
CA LEU A 197 -12.07 -12.25 2.00
C LEU A 197 -10.58 -12.52 2.30
N GLY A 198 -10.19 -12.60 3.58
CA GLY A 198 -8.81 -12.86 4.00
C GLY A 198 -7.97 -11.62 4.26
N TYR A 199 -8.57 -10.42 4.26
CA TYR A 199 -7.88 -9.20 4.65
C TYR A 199 -7.68 -9.18 6.18
N GLU A 200 -6.54 -8.69 6.64
CA GLU A 200 -6.27 -8.54 8.07
C GLU A 200 -6.64 -7.11 8.50
N VAL A 201 -7.72 -6.95 9.27
CA VAL A 201 -8.16 -5.64 9.74
C VAL A 201 -7.58 -5.35 11.12
N HIS A 202 -6.87 -4.23 11.25
CA HIS A 202 -6.17 -3.85 12.48
C HIS A 202 -6.63 -2.48 13.00
N GLY A 203 -7.08 -2.46 14.26
CA GLY A 203 -7.69 -1.28 14.87
C GLY A 203 -9.13 -1.06 14.37
N PRO A 204 -9.66 0.18 14.47
CA PRO A 204 -9.05 1.38 15.02
C PRO A 204 -8.82 1.31 16.54
N ILE A 205 -8.12 2.30 17.09
CA ILE A 205 -7.89 2.46 18.53
C ILE A 205 -8.71 3.62 19.11
N ALA A 206 -8.93 3.58 20.42
CA ALA A 206 -9.49 4.70 21.17
C ALA A 206 -8.43 5.81 21.33
N LYS A 207 -8.78 7.05 21.00
CA LYS A 207 -7.98 8.24 21.32
C LYS A 207 -8.87 9.40 21.75
N ARG A 208 -8.28 10.35 22.47
CA ARG A 208 -8.93 11.62 22.79
C ARG A 208 -9.10 12.42 21.50
N LEU A 209 -10.35 12.68 21.12
CA LEU A 209 -10.72 13.47 19.95
C LEU A 209 -10.44 14.95 20.18
N ALA A 210 -10.37 15.72 19.09
CA ALA A 210 -10.19 17.18 19.15
C ALA A 210 -11.32 17.90 19.92
N CYS A 211 -12.49 17.27 20.09
CA CYS A 211 -13.61 17.78 20.89
C CYS A 211 -13.52 17.47 22.39
N GLY A 212 -12.55 16.69 22.84
CA GLY A 212 -12.35 16.32 24.25
C GLY A 212 -12.84 14.92 24.63
N ASP A 213 -13.70 14.30 23.82
CA ASP A 213 -14.26 12.96 24.05
C ASP A 213 -13.25 11.84 23.75
N LEU A 214 -13.37 10.71 24.44
CA LEU A 214 -12.65 9.47 24.09
C LEU A 214 -13.45 8.75 22.99
N GLY A 215 -12.89 8.67 21.78
CA GLY A 215 -13.57 8.08 20.64
C GLY A 215 -12.79 6.92 20.03
N MET A 216 -13.48 5.83 19.70
CA MET A 216 -12.96 4.76 18.84
C MET A 216 -12.95 5.24 17.39
N GLY A 217 -11.89 5.00 16.62
CA GLY A 217 -11.85 5.41 15.21
C GLY A 217 -10.50 5.94 14.74
N ALA A 218 -9.58 6.21 15.67
CA ALA A 218 -8.23 6.60 15.30
C ALA A 218 -7.47 5.42 14.68
N MET A 219 -6.69 5.68 13.64
CA MET A 219 -5.76 4.69 13.09
C MET A 219 -4.84 4.17 14.20
N LEU A 220 -4.45 2.89 14.11
CA LEU A 220 -3.34 2.34 14.87
C LEU A 220 -2.11 3.27 14.75
N GLU A 221 -1.29 3.36 15.80
CA GLU A 221 -0.13 4.25 15.77
C GLU A 221 0.85 3.82 14.68
N TRP A 222 1.45 4.77 13.97
CA TRP A 222 2.31 4.45 12.82
C TRP A 222 3.52 3.61 13.24
N THR A 223 4.02 3.80 14.47
CA THR A 223 5.09 2.98 15.06
C THR A 223 4.69 1.53 15.23
N ASP A 224 3.43 1.27 15.60
CA ASP A 224 2.91 -0.09 15.74
C ASP A 224 2.75 -0.76 14.37
N ILE A 225 2.31 -0.02 13.35
CA ILE A 225 2.25 -0.51 11.96
C ILE A 225 3.63 -0.97 11.49
N VAL A 226 4.66 -0.12 11.65
CA VAL A 226 6.04 -0.44 11.30
C VAL A 226 6.55 -1.65 12.08
N ARG A 227 6.28 -1.72 13.40
CA ARG A 227 6.66 -2.85 14.25
C ARG A 227 6.02 -4.16 13.77
N MET A 228 4.73 -4.15 13.44
CA MET A 228 4.02 -5.34 12.95
C MET A 228 4.63 -5.87 11.64
N VAL A 229 5.00 -4.97 10.72
CA VAL A 229 5.72 -5.36 9.48
C VAL A 229 7.08 -5.98 9.83
N ALA A 230 7.85 -5.33 10.70
CA ALA A 230 9.16 -5.83 11.12
C ALA A 230 9.07 -7.22 11.75
N GLU A 231 8.14 -7.45 12.66
CA GLU A 231 7.91 -8.74 13.32
C GLU A 231 7.50 -9.83 12.31
N ARG A 232 6.57 -9.51 11.39
CA ARG A 232 6.11 -10.49 10.40
C ARG A 232 7.17 -10.91 9.41
N TYR A 233 8.09 -10.01 9.05
CA TYR A 233 9.16 -10.31 8.10
C TYR A 233 10.53 -10.52 8.77
N GLY A 234 10.60 -10.51 10.10
CA GLY A 234 11.84 -10.75 10.85
C GLY A 234 12.90 -9.66 10.66
N LEU A 235 12.49 -8.42 10.39
CA LEU A 235 13.41 -7.29 10.20
C LEU A 235 14.08 -6.94 11.54
N THR A 236 15.40 -6.75 11.50
CA THR A 236 16.25 -6.41 12.66
C THR A 236 16.95 -5.08 12.45
#